data_AF-A0A930K4J9-F1
#
_entry.id   AF-A0A930K4J9-F1
#
_cell.length_a   1.000
_cell.length_b   1.000
_cell.length_c   1.000
_cell.angle_alpha   90.00
_cell.angle_beta   90.00
_cell.angle_gamma   90.00
#
_symmetry.space_group_name_H-M   'P 1'
#
loop_
_entity.id
_entity.type
_entity.pdbx_description
1 polymer ?
#
loop_
_entity_poly.entity_id
_entity_poly.type
_entity_poly.pdbx_seq_one_letter_code
_entity_poly.pdbx_strand_id
1 'polypeptide(L)' 'MANRIRNERLEIKLTEEEKTLFEEKRKLAKCRNMSHFIRKCVLEKEIYQVESEVFNFNC' A
#
# COMPACT_ATOMS: atom_id res chain seq x y z
N MET A 1 18.53 9.62 11.58
CA MET A 1 17.20 10.15 11.96
C MET A 1 16.93 9.70 13.38
N ALA A 2 16.97 10.66 14.31
CA ALA A 2 16.81 10.44 15.75
C ALA A 2 15.59 9.57 16.07
N ASN A 3 15.80 8.57 16.94
CA ASN A 3 14.82 7.82 17.73
C ASN A 3 13.40 7.67 17.15
N ARG A 4 13.25 7.08 15.97
CA ARG A 4 11.95 6.54 15.54
C ARG A 4 11.79 5.13 16.08
N ILE A 5 11.32 5.04 17.32
CA ILE A 5 10.91 3.80 17.94
C ILE A 5 9.66 3.31 17.19
N ARG A 6 9.75 2.17 16.51
CA ARG A 6 8.62 1.48 15.86
C ARG A 6 8.44 0.14 16.55
N ASN A 7 7.65 0.14 17.62
CA ASN A 7 7.44 -1.06 18.44
C ASN A 7 6.39 -2.00 17.84
N GLU A 8 5.48 -1.46 17.04
CA GLU A 8 4.41 -2.23 16.43
C GLU A 8 4.85 -2.89 15.11
N ARG A 9 4.49 -4.17 14.95
CA ARG A 9 4.77 -4.98 13.77
C ARG A 9 3.47 -5.31 13.04
N LEU A 10 3.44 -4.99 11.75
CA LEU A 10 2.40 -5.42 10.82
C LEU A 10 2.95 -6.51 9.92
N GLU A 11 2.26 -7.64 9.83
CA GLU A 11 2.57 -8.72 8.90
C GLU A 11 1.44 -8.88 7.89
N ILE A 12 1.81 -9.13 6.63
CA ILE A 12 0.88 -9.36 5.53
C ILE A 12 1.32 -10.65 4.84
N LYS A 13 0.41 -11.61 4.73
CA LYS A 13 0.62 -12.83 3.95
C LYS A 13 0.22 -12.53 2.50
N LEU A 14 1.06 -12.95 1.57
CA LEU A 14 0.88 -12.71 0.14
C LEU A 14 1.01 -14.04 -0.61
N THR A 15 0.31 -14.14 -1.73
CA THR A 15 0.65 -15.12 -2.76
C THR A 15 1.98 -14.76 -3.43
N GLU A 16 2.55 -15.68 -4.20
CA GLU A 16 3.78 -15.40 -4.96
C GLU A 16 3.58 -14.30 -6.00
N GLU A 17 2.41 -14.27 -6.63
CA GLU A 17 2.02 -13.25 -7.61
C GLU A 17 1.95 -11.86 -6.96
N GLU A 18 1.27 -11.75 -5.82
CA GLU A 18 1.17 -10.49 -5.06
C GLU A 18 2.55 -10.02 -4.61
N LYS A 19 3.40 -10.94 -4.12
CA LYS A 19 4.77 -10.60 -3.70
C LYS A 19 5.59 -10.04 -4.86
N THR A 20 5.46 -10.61 -6.05
CA THR A 20 6.15 -10.15 -7.26
C THR A 20 5.70 -8.74 -7.63
N LEU A 21 4.39 -8.50 -7.61
CA LEU A 21 3.81 -7.19 -7.86
C LEU A 21 4.30 -6.12 -6.87
N PHE A 22 4.43 -6.47 -5.59
CA PHE A 22 4.97 -5.58 -4.56
C PHE A 22 6.42 -5.20 -4.85
N GLU A 23 7.27 -6.15 -5.26
CA GLU A 23 8.66 -5.87 -5.60
C GLU A 23 8.81 -4.98 -6.83
N GLU A 24 8.00 -5.20 -7.87
CA GLU A 24 7.98 -4.34 -9.06
C GLU A 24 7.57 -2.92 -8.70
N LYS A 25 6.45 -2.76 -7.96
CA LYS A 25 5.98 -1.43 -7.53
C LYS A 25 6.98 -0.74 -6.60
N ARG A 26 7.68 -1.49 -5.73
CA ARG A 26 8.75 -0.95 -4.88
C ARG A 26 9.90 -0.37 -5.72
N LYS A 27 10.34 -1.09 -6.75
CA LYS A 27 11.39 -0.63 -7.67
C LYS A 27 10.96 0.63 -8.41
N LEU A 28 9.73 0.66 -8.94
CA LEU A 28 9.16 1.84 -9.62
C LEU A 28 9.09 3.05 -8.69
N ALA A 29 8.71 2.85 -7.43
CA ALA A 29 8.68 3.91 -6.41
C ALA A 29 10.08 4.30 -5.87
N LYS A 30 11.17 3.73 -6.43
CA LYS A 30 12.57 3.97 -6.04
C LYS A 30 12.82 3.81 -4.53
N CYS A 31 12.10 2.87 -3.89
CA CYS A 31 12.17 2.66 -2.46
C CYS A 31 13.24 1.61 -2.10
N ARG A 32 14.11 1.94 -1.14
CA ARG A 32 15.23 1.08 -0.73
C ARG A 32 14.82 -0.29 -0.20
N ASN A 33 13.73 -0.37 0.56
CA ASN A 33 13.22 -1.63 1.11
C ASN A 33 11.69 -1.65 1.14
N MET A 34 11.12 -2.84 1.30
CA MET A 34 9.68 -3.07 1.26
C MET A 34 8.95 -2.30 2.37
N SER A 35 9.49 -2.29 3.59
CA SER A 35 8.87 -1.55 4.70
C SER A 35 8.79 -0.05 4.43
N HIS A 36 9.78 0.54 3.75
CA HIS A 36 9.73 1.95 3.34
C HIS A 36 8.67 2.15 2.26
N PHE A 37 8.60 1.27 1.27
CA PHE A 37 7.60 1.33 0.22
C PHE A 37 6.17 1.23 0.74
N ILE A 38 5.88 0.26 1.61
CA ILE A 38 4.54 0.09 2.20
C ILE A 38 4.15 1.32 3.02
N ARG A 39 5.04 1.79 3.90
CA ARG A 39 4.77 3.00 4.71
C ARG A 39 4.56 4.23 3.84
N LYS A 40 5.37 4.39 2.79
CA LYS A 40 5.20 5.47 1.81
C LYS A 40 3.83 5.39 1.13
N CYS A 41 3.45 4.19 0.67
CA CYS A 41 2.18 4.00 -0.02
C CYS A 41 0.96 4.23 0.87
N VAL A 42 1.01 3.87 2.15
CA VAL A 42 -0.13 4.01 3.06
C VAL A 42 -0.21 5.42 3.64
N LEU A 43 0.92 6.05 3.98
CA LEU A 43 0.93 7.34 4.66
C LEU A 43 0.86 8.53 3.71
N GLU A 44 1.39 8.42 2.49
CA GLU A 44 1.47 9.55 1.55
C GLU A 44 0.36 9.55 0.50
N LYS A 45 -0.32 8.41 0.27
CA LYS A 45 -1.38 8.36 -0.74
C LYS A 45 -2.73 8.71 -0.12
N GLU A 46 -3.50 9.52 -0.82
CA GLU A 46 -4.89 9.79 -0.49
C GLU A 46 -5.71 8.51 -0.60
N ILE A 47 -6.58 8.28 0.38
CA ILE A 47 -7.56 7.20 0.38
C ILE A 47 -8.85 7.79 -0.17
N TYR A 48 -9.21 7.40 -1.39
CA TYR A 48 -10.47 7.80 -1.99
C TYR A 48 -11.56 6.81 -1.57
N GLN A 49 -12.56 7.30 -0.86
CA GLN A 49 -13.81 6.59 -0.67
C GLN A 49 -14.73 6.93 -1.83
N VAL A 50 -14.91 5.98 -2.74
CA VAL A 50 -15.91 6.11 -3.79
C VAL A 50 -17.23 5.62 -3.20
N GLU A 51 -18.15 6.54 -2.93
CA GLU A 51 -19.54 6.16 -2.72
C GLU A 51 -20.06 5.62 -4.05
N SER A 52 -20.22 4.30 -4.13
CA SER A 52 -20.96 3.69 -5.21
C SER A 52 -22.44 3.93 -4.95
N GLU A 53 -22.93 5.14 -5.24
CA GLU A 53 -24.37 5.29 -5.48
C GLU A 53 -24.71 4.30 -6.60
N VAL A 54 -25.51 3.30 -6.24
CA VAL A 54 -26.00 2.26 -7.13
C VAL A 54 -26.46 2.94 -8.41
N PHE A 55 -25.76 2.67 -9.52
CA PHE A 55 -26.23 3.02 -10.85
C PHE A 55 -27.57 2.29 -11.05
N ASN A 56 -28.66 2.95 -10.66
CA ASN A 56 -30.00 2.53 -11.02
C ASN A 56 -30.12 2.80 -12.53
N PHE A 57 -29.77 1.79 -13.31
CA PHE A 57 -30.28 1.65 -14.68
C PHE A 57 -31.80 1.49 -14.58
N ASN A 58 -32.52 2.61 -14.53
CA ASN A 58 -33.92 2.58 -14.91
C ASN A 58 -33.97 2.52 -16.44
N CYS A 59 -34.49 1.40 -16.92
CA CYS A 59 -34.92 1.13 -18.28
C CYS A 59 -35.76 2.26 -18.88
#